data_AF-A0A6C0DWZ8-F1
#
_entry.id   AF-A0A6C0DWZ8-F1
#
_cell.length_a   1.000
_cell.length_b   1.000
_cell.length_c   1.000
_cell.angle_alpha   90.00
_cell.angle_beta   90.00
_cell.angle_gamma   90.00
#
_symmetry.space_group_name_H-M   'P 1'
#
loop_
_entity.id
_entity.type
_entity.pdbx_description
1 polymer ?
#
loop_
_entity_poly.entity_id
_entity_poly.type
_entity_poly.pdbx_seq_one_letter_code
_entity_poly.pdbx_strand_id
1 'polypeptide(L)'
;MIQHQDWNSVRFTSNIQPNNAKKVTFKKQHVPETIVNDAPKQLGQLISQARLTQLKNQKQFAALIGVSPIMLARWEANKEAPNNAQIACIEKLTKVKLPRCQKTVVHEL
;
A
#
# COMPACT_ATOMS: atom_id res chain seq x y z
N MET A 1 8.64 56.88 -39.62
CA MET A 1 7.60 56.32 -38.74
C MET A 1 8.12 55.01 -38.20
N ILE A 2 8.41 54.95 -36.90
CA ILE A 2 8.97 53.75 -36.24
C ILE A 2 7.77 52.98 -35.68
N GLN A 3 7.51 51.79 -36.22
CA GLN A 3 6.53 50.86 -35.66
C GLN A 3 7.12 50.29 -34.37
N HIS A 4 6.52 50.65 -33.24
CA HIS A 4 6.97 50.23 -31.93
C HIS A 4 6.24 48.95 -31.53
N GLN A 5 7.05 47.88 -31.38
CA GLN A 5 6.85 46.68 -30.57
C GLN A 5 5.49 45.97 -30.66
N ASP A 6 5.47 44.89 -31.44
CA ASP A 6 4.40 43.90 -31.44
C ASP A 6 4.39 43.12 -30.13
N TRP A 7 3.45 43.45 -29.24
CA TRP A 7 3.24 42.80 -27.95
C TRP A 7 2.60 41.42 -28.13
N ASN A 8 3.36 40.47 -28.67
CA ASN A 8 2.89 39.09 -28.78
C ASN A 8 2.97 38.41 -27.42
N SER A 9 1.84 37.92 -26.91
CA SER A 9 1.77 37.24 -25.62
C SER A 9 2.45 35.87 -25.70
N VAL A 10 3.69 35.79 -25.21
CA VAL A 10 4.45 34.54 -25.11
C VAL A 10 3.82 33.70 -23.99
N ARG A 11 2.95 32.75 -24.36
CA ARG A 11 2.53 31.68 -23.45
C ARG A 11 3.59 30.59 -23.45
N PHE A 12 4.16 30.32 -22.29
CA PHE A 12 4.97 29.13 -22.07
C PHE A 12 4.07 27.90 -22.17
N THR A 13 4.09 27.20 -23.31
CA THR A 13 3.56 25.84 -23.42
C THR A 13 4.60 24.92 -22.80
N SER A 14 4.53 24.74 -21.49
CA SER A 14 5.25 23.63 -20.87
C SER A 14 4.61 22.35 -21.42
N ASN A 15 5.25 21.76 -22.42
CA ASN A 15 4.93 20.41 -22.89
C ASN A 15 5.39 19.43 -21.80
N ILE A 16 4.75 19.50 -20.64
CA ILE A 16 4.80 18.46 -19.62
C ILE A 16 3.93 17.37 -20.22
N GLN A 17 4.56 16.49 -20.99
CA GLN A 17 3.95 15.21 -21.28
C GLN A 17 3.57 14.61 -19.92
N PRO A 18 2.28 14.36 -19.62
CA PRO A 18 1.94 13.62 -18.43
C PRO A 18 2.56 12.25 -18.62
N ASN A 19 3.67 12.02 -17.92
CA ASN A 19 4.38 10.76 -17.94
C ASN A 19 3.31 9.70 -17.67
N ASN A 20 3.10 8.85 -18.67
CA ASN A 20 1.96 7.97 -18.78
C ASN A 20 1.97 7.07 -17.54
N ALA A 21 1.25 7.49 -16.50
CA ALA A 21 1.04 6.70 -15.29
C ALA A 21 0.19 5.55 -15.77
N LYS A 22 0.87 4.49 -16.24
CA LYS A 22 0.25 3.23 -16.61
C LYS A 22 -0.64 2.88 -15.44
N LYS A 23 -1.95 3.07 -15.61
CA LYS A 23 -2.94 2.53 -14.69
C LYS A 23 -2.69 1.04 -14.72
N VAL A 24 -1.99 0.53 -13.71
CA VAL A 24 -1.82 -0.90 -13.52
C VAL A 24 -3.21 -1.40 -13.16
N THR A 25 -3.99 -1.70 -14.19
CA THR A 25 -5.22 -2.46 -14.05
C THR A 25 -4.80 -3.83 -13.56
N PHE A 26 -4.93 -4.05 -12.25
CA PHE A 26 -4.81 -5.36 -11.66
C PHE A 26 -5.86 -6.25 -12.32
N LYS A 27 -5.46 -7.06 -13.30
CA LYS A 27 -6.31 -8.11 -13.83
C LYS A 27 -6.56 -9.06 -12.66
N LYS A 28 -7.80 -9.12 -12.16
CA LYS A 28 -8.26 -10.19 -11.27
C LYS A 28 -8.05 -11.50 -12.02
N GLN A 29 -6.97 -12.20 -11.71
CA GLN A 29 -6.82 -13.59 -12.10
C GLN A 29 -7.87 -14.37 -11.29
N HIS A 30 -8.89 -14.86 -11.99
CA HIS A 30 -9.84 -15.82 -11.45
C HIS A 30 -9.10 -17.16 -11.35
N VAL A 31 -8.59 -17.48 -10.15
CA VAL A 31 -8.02 -18.79 -9.84
C VAL A 31 -9.13 -19.57 -9.12
N PRO A 32 -9.67 -20.66 -9.71
CA PRO A 32 -10.68 -21.48 -9.05
C PRO A 32 -9.98 -22.50 -8.15
N GLU A 33 -9.30 -22.03 -7.11
CA GLU A 33 -8.83 -22.86 -6.01
C GLU A 33 -8.99 -22.01 -4.76
N THR A 34 -9.74 -22.51 -3.77
CA THR A 34 -10.04 -21.82 -2.52
C THR A 34 -8.76 -21.70 -1.69
N ILE A 35 -7.85 -20.80 -2.07
CA ILE A 35 -6.69 -20.44 -1.25
C ILE A 35 -7.23 -19.66 -0.06
N VAL A 36 -7.65 -20.39 0.98
CA VAL A 36 -7.99 -19.81 2.28
C VAL A 36 -6.67 -19.31 2.88
N ASN A 37 -6.36 -18.05 2.60
CA ASN A 37 -5.26 -17.37 3.24
C ASN A 37 -5.72 -17.02 4.66
N ASP A 38 -5.76 -18.03 5.53
CA ASP A 38 -6.08 -17.86 6.95
C ASP A 38 -4.97 -17.01 7.58
N ALA A 39 -5.19 -15.70 7.59
CA ALA A 39 -4.39 -14.82 8.42
C ALA A 39 -4.51 -15.32 9.87
N PRO A 40 -3.40 -15.39 10.63
CA PRO A 40 -3.47 -15.69 12.04
C PRO A 40 -4.49 -14.74 12.68
N LYS A 41 -5.48 -15.27 13.41
CA LYS A 41 -6.61 -14.50 13.98
C LYS A 41 -6.17 -13.25 14.76
N GLN A 42 -4.93 -13.22 15.22
CA GLN A 42 -4.33 -12.17 16.05
C GLN A 42 -3.38 -11.24 15.27
N LEU A 43 -3.12 -11.46 13.97
CA LEU A 43 -2.13 -10.67 13.23
C LEU A 43 -2.50 -9.19 13.17
N GLY A 44 -3.75 -8.84 12.86
CA GLY A 44 -4.22 -7.46 12.84
C GLY A 44 -4.15 -6.78 14.22
N GLN A 45 -4.44 -7.53 15.28
CA GLN A 45 -4.33 -7.02 16.66
C GLN A 45 -2.87 -6.73 17.03
N LEU A 46 -1.93 -7.60 16.65
CA LEU A 46 -0.50 -7.39 16.88
C LEU A 46 0.03 -6.18 16.10
N ILE A 47 -0.41 -5.99 14.85
CA ILE A 47 -0.03 -4.82 14.04
C ILE A 47 -0.53 -3.53 14.70
N SER A 48 -1.79 -3.52 15.17
CA SER A 48 -2.37 -2.37 15.87
C SER A 48 -1.60 -2.05 17.16
N GLN A 49 -1.30 -3.07 17.97
CA GLN A 49 -0.47 -2.91 19.18
C GLN A 49 0.92 -2.38 18.85
N ALA A 50 1.58 -2.92 17.83
CA ALA A 50 2.91 -2.48 17.42
C ALA A 50 2.91 -1.03 16.89
N ARG A 51 1.79 -0.55 16.33
CA ARG A 51 1.63 0.88 16.00
C ARG A 51 1.46 1.73 17.26
N LEU A 52 0.67 1.27 18.22
CA LEU A 52 0.42 1.98 19.48
C LEU A 52 1.69 2.12 20.32
N THR A 53 2.56 1.10 20.37
CA THR A 53 3.85 1.17 21.07
C THR A 53 4.79 2.22 20.48
N GLN A 54 4.63 2.56 19.20
CA GLN A 54 5.40 3.62 18.54
C GLN A 54 4.77 5.01 18.68
N LEU A 55 3.60 5.13 19.32
CA LEU A 55 2.84 6.37 19.45
C LEU A 55 2.57 7.06 18.10
N LYS A 56 2.32 6.26 17.05
CA LYS A 56 2.05 6.76 15.70
C LYS A 56 0.59 6.63 15.32
N ASN A 57 0.10 7.64 14.62
CA ASN A 57 -1.21 7.58 13.98
C ASN A 57 -1.17 6.63 12.78
N GLN A 58 -2.32 6.05 12.39
CA GLN A 58 -2.41 5.14 11.24
C GLN A 58 -1.78 5.73 9.97
N LYS A 59 -2.01 7.02 9.69
CA LYS A 59 -1.43 7.69 8.51
C LYS A 59 0.10 7.73 8.55
N GLN A 60 0.67 8.03 9.72
CA GLN A 60 2.12 8.11 9.91
C GLN A 60 2.77 6.73 9.83
N PHE A 61 2.15 5.73 10.45
CA PHE A 61 2.63 4.35 10.41
C PHE A 61 2.54 3.77 8.98
N ALA A 62 1.43 4.03 8.28
CA ALA A 62 1.25 3.63 6.89
C ALA A 62 2.30 4.28 5.98
N ALA A 63 2.60 5.57 6.17
CA ALA A 63 3.64 6.27 5.43
C ALA A 63 5.04 5.66 5.65
N LEU A 64 5.36 5.21 6.87
CA LEU A 64 6.64 4.56 7.17
C LEU A 64 6.79 3.19 6.49
N ILE A 65 5.70 2.44 6.39
CA ILE A 65 5.70 1.12 5.73
C ILE A 65 5.58 1.28 4.19
N GLY A 66 5.13 2.44 3.72
CA GLY A 66 4.89 2.70 2.30
C GLY A 66 3.57 2.14 1.79
N VAL A 67 2.54 2.07 2.64
CA VAL A 67 1.19 1.60 2.28
C VAL A 67 0.12 2.67 2.47
N SER A 68 -1.04 2.45 1.87
CA SER A 68 -2.20 3.33 2.08
C SER A 68 -2.74 3.19 3.51
N PRO A 69 -3.16 4.30 4.17
CA PRO A 69 -3.82 4.24 5.47
C PRO A 69 -5.05 3.32 5.49
N ILE A 70 -5.78 3.25 4.37
CA ILE A 70 -6.97 2.37 4.24
C ILE A 70 -6.55 0.90 4.25
N MET A 71 -5.45 0.57 3.56
CA MET A 71 -4.92 -0.79 3.53
C MET A 71 -4.45 -1.22 4.93
N LEU A 72 -3.72 -0.35 5.63
CA LEU A 72 -3.32 -0.60 7.02
C LEU A 72 -4.54 -0.82 7.94
N ALA A 73 -5.58 0.00 7.81
CA ALA A 73 -6.80 -0.15 8.62
C ALA A 73 -7.51 -1.49 8.37
N ARG A 74 -7.49 -2.01 7.14
CA ARG A 74 -8.03 -3.34 6.82
C ARG A 74 -7.22 -4.47 7.45
N TRP A 75 -5.89 -4.32 7.50
CA TRP A 75 -5.03 -5.29 8.18
C TRP A 75 -5.28 -5.29 9.69
N GLU A 76 -5.36 -4.13 10.32
CA GLU A 76 -5.67 -4.01 11.76
C GLU A 76 -7.04 -4.60 12.11
N ALA A 77 -8.00 -4.51 11.19
CA ALA A 77 -9.34 -5.09 11.33
C ALA A 77 -9.43 -6.58 10.95
N ASN A 78 -8.31 -7.25 10.64
CA ASN A 78 -8.26 -8.62 10.13
C ASN A 78 -9.15 -8.87 8.88
N LYS A 79 -9.47 -7.82 8.11
CA LYS A 79 -10.26 -7.93 6.88
C LYS A 79 -9.42 -8.38 5.68
N GLU A 80 -8.12 -8.13 5.75
CA GLU A 80 -7.16 -8.42 4.69
C GLU A 80 -5.81 -8.78 5.33
N ALA A 81 -5.06 -9.69 4.73
CA ALA A 81 -3.76 -10.12 5.22
C ALA A 81 -2.63 -9.35 4.52
N PRO A 82 -1.62 -8.81 5.24
CA PRO A 82 -0.43 -8.27 4.61
C PRO A 82 0.40 -9.39 3.96
N ASN A 83 1.16 -9.03 2.92
CA ASN A 83 2.14 -9.92 2.31
C ASN A 83 3.35 -10.12 3.23
N ASN A 84 4.07 -11.24 3.11
CA ASN A 84 5.25 -11.56 3.93
C ASN A 84 6.34 -10.47 3.85
N ALA A 85 6.50 -9.81 2.70
CA ALA A 85 7.42 -8.67 2.57
C ALA A 85 6.98 -7.45 3.41
N GLN A 86 5.68 -7.18 3.47
CA GLN A 86 5.11 -6.10 4.29
C GLN A 86 5.21 -6.43 5.78
N ILE A 87 4.96 -7.69 6.16
CA ILE A 87 5.20 -8.18 7.52
C ILE A 87 6.65 -7.95 7.92
N ALA A 88 7.61 -8.33 7.07
CA ALA A 88 9.04 -8.10 7.33
C ALA A 88 9.40 -6.61 7.47
N CYS A 89 8.78 -5.72 6.69
CA CYS A 89 8.94 -4.28 6.87
C CYS A 89 8.41 -3.79 8.22
N ILE A 90 7.24 -4.29 8.64
CA ILE A 90 6.67 -3.98 9.95
C ILE A 90 7.59 -4.49 11.07
N GLU A 91 8.09 -5.72 10.98
CA GLU A 91 9.03 -6.31 11.95
C GLU A 91 10.30 -5.47 12.09
N LYS A 92 10.85 -4.97 10.98
CA LYS A 92 12.02 -4.09 11.00
C LYS A 92 11.72 -2.76 11.69
N LEU A 93 10.55 -2.19 11.42
CA LEU A 93 10.15 -0.90 11.98
C LEU A 93 9.86 -1.00 13.48
N THR A 94 9.11 -2.03 13.90
CA THR A 94 8.60 -2.17 15.27
C THR A 94 9.52 -2.99 16.16
N LYS A 95 10.46 -3.73 15.58
CA LYS A 95 11.33 -4.72 16.25
C LYS A 95 10.56 -5.83 16.98
N VAL A 96 9.27 -5.98 16.67
CA VAL A 96 8.41 -7.05 17.20
C VAL A 96 8.32 -8.15 16.16
N LYS A 97 8.47 -9.41 16.58
CA LYS A 97 8.26 -10.57 15.70
C LYS A 97 6.76 -10.76 15.45
N LEU A 98 6.36 -10.79 14.19
CA LEU A 98 4.98 -10.98 13.79
C LEU A 98 4.78 -12.37 13.18
N PRO A 99 3.64 -13.03 13.42
CA PRO A 99 3.35 -14.32 12.80
C PRO A 99 3.20 -14.14 11.29
N ARG A 100 3.97 -14.91 10.53
CA ARG A 100 3.93 -14.88 9.05
C ARG A 100 2.72 -15.66 8.54
N CYS A 101 2.11 -15.17 7.46
CA CYS A 101 1.03 -15.89 6.79
C CYS A 101 1.61 -17.15 6.13
N GLN A 102 1.23 -18.33 6.62
CA GLN A 102 1.54 -19.60 5.99
C GLN A 102 0.48 -19.87 4.94
N LYS A 103 0.89 -20.27 3.73
CA LYS A 103 -0.06 -20.72 2.70
C LYS A 103 -0.40 -22.17 3.01
N THR A 104 -1.59 -22.43 3.52
CA THR A 104 -2.10 -23.79 3.66
C THR A 104 -2.84 -24.13 2.37
N VAL A 105 -2.32 -25.10 1.61
CA VAL A 105 -3.07 -25.65 0.47
C VAL A 105 -4.07 -26.65 1.07
N VAL A 106 -5.34 -26.29 1.09
CA VAL A 106 -6.40 -27.22 1.49
C VAL A 106 -6.68 -28.10 0.29
N HIS A 107 -6.19 -29.34 0.31
CA HIS A 107 -6.66 -30.37 -0.60
C HIS A 107 -8.02 -30.86 -0.07
N GLU A 108 -9.10 -30.60 -0.79
CA GLU A 108 -10.38 -31.26 -0.52
C GLU A 108 -10.18 -32.79 -0.66
N LEU A 109 -10.66 -33.53 0.36
CA LEU A 109 -10.65 -35.00 0.43
C LEU A 109 -11.87 -35.58 -0.29
#